data_AF-A0A0B1TDV8-F1
#
_entry.id   AF-A0A0B1TDV8-F1
#
_cell.length_a   1.000
_cell.length_b   1.000
_cell.length_c   1.000
_cell.angle_alpha   90.00
_cell.angle_beta   90.00
_cell.angle_gamma   90.00
#
_symmetry.space_group_name_H-M   'P 1'
#
loop_
_entity.id
_entity.type
_entity.pdbx_description
1 polymer ?
#
loop_
_entity_poly.entity_id
_entity_poly.type
_entity_poly.pdbx_seq_one_letter_code
_entity_poly.pdbx_strand_id
1 'polypeptide(L)'
;MESMDYEPVTVFFDTGAQKSFINSERSASLQTPTARNTSFTVSGFGGRIENFASSEVFLTLKNRTSGKVIKRVAIHTKSPLTSAMSTAKLSLPDKKFIRKQKIRVAQPTLEDKLITPDIFVGQDLTDSFFHRDQPCVTLLPSGLVLTPTVFGFAISERISIRGLKTTEMHSVLYS
;
A
#
# COMPACT_ATOMS: atom_id res chain seq x y z
N MET A 1 -24.94 -17.15 3.98
CA MET A 1 -23.82 -16.20 4.11
C MET A 1 -22.74 -16.72 3.17
N GLU A 2 -22.47 -16.06 2.05
CA GLU A 2 -21.30 -16.38 1.24
C GLU A 2 -20.05 -16.15 2.11
N SER A 3 -19.27 -17.20 2.36
CA SER A 3 -17.90 -17.02 2.82
C SER A 3 -17.14 -16.42 1.65
N MET A 4 -16.92 -15.10 1.68
CA MET A 4 -15.89 -14.52 0.82
C MET A 4 -14.57 -15.12 1.30
N ASP A 5 -14.00 -16.01 0.50
CA ASP A 5 -12.64 -16.49 0.70
C ASP A 5 -11.70 -15.34 0.32
N TYR A 6 -10.83 -15.06 1.26
CA TYR A 6 -10.07 -13.84 1.40
C TYR A 6 -8.59 -14.30 1.40
N GLU A 7 -7.79 -13.82 0.43
CA GLU A 7 -6.37 -14.16 0.24
C GLU A 7 -5.36 -13.03 0.51
N PRO A 8 -4.17 -13.26 1.08
CA PRO A 8 -3.25 -12.17 1.37
C PRO A 8 -2.73 -11.32 0.20
N VAL A 9 -2.69 -10.00 0.38
CA VAL A 9 -2.17 -9.03 -0.60
C VAL A 9 -1.31 -7.95 0.04
N THR A 10 -0.14 -7.70 -0.52
CA THR A 10 0.77 -6.62 -0.10
C THR A 10 0.38 -5.30 -0.79
N VAL A 11 0.33 -4.19 -0.03
CA VAL A 11 -0.10 -2.87 -0.52
C VAL A 11 0.99 -1.83 -0.31
N PHE A 12 1.44 -1.21 -1.38
CA PHE A 12 2.43 -0.17 -1.36
C PHE A 12 1.78 1.19 -1.67
N PHE A 13 1.97 2.22 -0.84
CA PHE A 13 1.52 3.57 -1.15
C PHE A 13 2.66 4.41 -1.71
N ASP A 14 2.39 5.03 -2.85
CA ASP A 14 3.29 5.98 -3.48
C ASP A 14 2.53 7.27 -3.75
N THR A 15 2.76 8.26 -2.89
CA THR A 15 2.17 9.59 -3.06
C THR A 15 2.72 10.33 -4.29
N GLY A 16 3.82 9.85 -4.90
CA GLY A 16 4.36 10.39 -6.14
C GLY A 16 3.60 9.93 -7.39
N ALA A 17 2.82 8.86 -7.30
CA ALA A 17 2.08 8.33 -8.43
C ALA A 17 0.64 8.81 -8.47
N GLN A 18 0.15 9.07 -9.68
CA GLN A 18 -1.21 9.55 -9.92
C GLN A 18 -2.25 8.42 -9.93
N LYS A 19 -1.83 7.20 -10.26
CA LYS A 19 -2.72 6.06 -10.50
C LYS A 19 -2.32 4.85 -9.66
N SER A 20 -3.34 4.11 -9.25
CA SER A 20 -3.22 2.87 -8.50
C SER A 20 -3.29 1.66 -9.41
N PHE A 21 -2.50 0.64 -9.09
CA PHE A 21 -2.41 -0.59 -9.89
C PHE A 21 -2.37 -1.84 -9.03
N ILE A 22 -2.90 -2.95 -9.53
CA ILE A 22 -2.70 -4.31 -9.01
C ILE A 22 -1.85 -5.09 -10.02
N ASN A 23 -0.98 -5.96 -9.53
CA ASN A 23 -0.23 -6.88 -10.36
C ASN A 23 -1.18 -7.77 -11.18
N SER A 24 -1.00 -7.83 -12.51
CA SER A 24 -1.88 -8.59 -13.40
C SER A 24 -1.98 -10.08 -13.05
N GLU A 25 -0.86 -10.71 -12.64
CA GLU A 25 -0.83 -12.11 -12.22
C GLU A 25 -1.59 -12.32 -10.91
N ARG A 26 -1.44 -11.38 -9.97
CA ARG A 26 -2.21 -11.42 -8.71
C ARG A 26 -3.69 -11.23 -8.95
N SER A 27 -4.08 -10.30 -9.83
CA SER A 27 -5.46 -10.09 -10.26
C SER A 27 -6.07 -11.37 -10.84
N ALA A 28 -5.33 -12.07 -11.70
CA ALA A 28 -5.76 -13.34 -12.28
C ALA A 28 -5.90 -14.45 -11.23
N SER A 29 -4.94 -14.57 -10.30
CA SER A 29 -5.00 -15.52 -9.19
C SER A 29 -6.20 -15.30 -8.28
N LEU A 30 -6.56 -14.04 -8.03
CA LEU A 30 -7.72 -13.64 -7.23
C LEU A 30 -9.05 -13.75 -8.02
N GLN A 31 -8.98 -14.14 -9.31
CA GLN A 31 -10.13 -14.27 -10.20
C GLN A 31 -11.01 -13.01 -10.25
N THR A 32 -10.38 -11.83 -10.19
CA THR A 32 -11.13 -10.57 -10.18
C THR A 32 -11.72 -10.30 -11.57
N PRO A 33 -13.04 -10.10 -11.68
CA PRO A 33 -13.66 -9.87 -12.98
C PRO A 33 -13.17 -8.57 -13.61
N THR A 34 -12.79 -8.64 -14.88
CA THR A 34 -12.48 -7.46 -15.68
C THR A 34 -13.74 -6.66 -15.95
N ALA A 35 -13.77 -5.41 -15.49
CA ALA A 35 -14.86 -4.48 -15.77
C ALA A 35 -14.68 -3.81 -17.14
N ARG A 36 -13.45 -3.39 -17.45
CA ARG A 36 -13.13 -2.68 -18.69
C ARG A 36 -11.67 -2.90 -19.09
N ASN A 37 -11.38 -3.00 -20.39
CA ASN A 37 -10.02 -2.92 -20.91
C ASN A 37 -9.65 -1.49 -21.26
N THR A 38 -8.39 -1.12 -21.02
CA THR A 38 -7.85 0.22 -21.21
C THR A 38 -6.35 0.15 -21.52
N SER A 39 -5.73 1.30 -21.73
CA SER A 39 -4.28 1.41 -21.87
C SER A 39 -3.82 2.65 -21.10
N PHE A 40 -2.61 2.58 -20.57
CA PHE A 40 -1.97 3.68 -19.87
C PHE A 40 -0.70 4.09 -20.58
N THR A 41 -0.51 5.41 -20.64
CA THR A 41 0.77 6.04 -20.91
C THR A 41 1.24 6.66 -19.60
N VAL A 42 2.34 6.15 -19.05
CA VAL A 42 2.91 6.65 -17.79
C VAL A 42 4.25 7.31 -18.10
N SER A 43 4.42 8.55 -17.64
CA SER A 43 5.71 9.24 -17.63
C SER A 43 6.38 9.05 -16.28
N GLY A 44 7.44 8.25 -16.26
CA GLY A 44 8.27 8.05 -15.08
C GLY A 44 9.37 9.10 -14.93
N PHE A 45 10.09 9.02 -13.81
CA PHE A 45 11.29 9.83 -13.57
C PHE A 45 12.32 9.66 -14.70
N GLY A 46 12.93 10.77 -15.11
CA GLY A 46 13.92 10.79 -16.20
C GLY A 46 13.33 10.84 -17.61
N GLY A 47 12.04 11.18 -17.76
CA GLY A 47 11.39 11.35 -19.07
C GLY A 47 11.07 10.02 -19.78
N ARG A 48 11.15 8.90 -19.06
CA ARG A 48 10.79 7.58 -19.60
C ARG A 48 9.28 7.50 -19.73
N ILE A 49 8.82 7.28 -20.95
CA ILE A 49 7.41 7.05 -21.25
C ILE A 49 7.21 5.54 -21.43
N GLU A 50 6.27 4.98 -20.70
CA GLU A 50 5.87 3.58 -20.83
C GLU A 50 4.41 3.52 -21.29
N ASN A 51 4.12 2.67 -22.27
CA ASN A 51 2.77 2.37 -22.70
C ASN A 51 2.46 0.90 -22.39
N PHE A 52 1.33 0.64 -21.73
CA PHE A 52 0.92 -0.73 -21.43
C PHE A 52 -0.59 -0.90 -21.48
N ALA A 53 -1.02 -2.10 -21.88
CA ALA A 53 -2.40 -2.53 -21.76
C ALA A 53 -2.75 -2.77 -20.29
N SER A 54 -3.98 -2.47 -19.92
CA SER A 54 -4.47 -2.58 -18.56
C SER A 54 -5.95 -2.93 -18.54
N SER A 55 -6.39 -3.54 -17.46
CA SER A 55 -7.80 -3.83 -17.20
C SER A 55 -8.21 -3.16 -15.90
N GLU A 56 -9.35 -2.49 -15.90
CA GLU A 56 -10.02 -2.07 -14.68
C GLU A 56 -10.70 -3.28 -14.03
N VAL A 57 -10.42 -3.48 -12.75
CA VAL A 57 -10.98 -4.53 -11.90
C VAL A 57 -11.50 -3.92 -10.61
N PHE A 58 -12.38 -4.64 -9.92
CA PHE A 58 -12.90 -4.22 -8.62
C PHE A 58 -12.40 -5.14 -7.51
N LEU A 59 -11.80 -4.56 -6.47
CA LEU A 59 -11.34 -5.28 -5.28
C LEU A 59 -12.26 -5.03 -4.09
N THR A 60 -12.38 -6.04 -3.23
CA THR A 60 -12.90 -5.88 -1.87
C THR A 60 -11.78 -6.19 -0.90
N LEU A 61 -11.33 -5.19 -0.15
CA LEU A 61 -10.21 -5.31 0.78
C LEU A 61 -10.74 -5.35 2.22
N LYS A 62 -10.23 -6.27 3.02
CA LYS A 62 -10.61 -6.43 4.43
C LYS A 62 -9.40 -6.28 5.32
N ASN A 63 -9.53 -5.47 6.36
CA ASN A 63 -8.58 -5.49 7.46
C ASN A 63 -8.86 -6.74 8.31
N ARG A 64 -7.95 -7.73 8.26
CA ARG A 64 -8.05 -8.97 9.04
C ARG A 64 -8.26 -8.75 10.54
N THR A 65 -7.66 -7.70 11.11
CA THR A 65 -7.66 -7.47 12.56
C THR A 65 -8.85 -6.65 13.03
N SER A 66 -9.21 -5.58 12.31
CA SER A 66 -10.34 -4.72 12.69
C SER A 66 -11.67 -5.15 12.07
N GLY A 67 -11.66 -6.03 11.07
CA GLY A 67 -12.82 -6.42 10.29
C GLY A 67 -13.33 -5.34 9.32
N LYS A 68 -12.70 -4.15 9.28
CA LYS A 68 -13.09 -3.06 8.38
C LYS A 68 -12.95 -3.52 6.92
N VAL A 69 -13.99 -3.26 6.11
CA VAL A 69 -14.03 -3.64 4.70
C VAL A 69 -14.14 -2.40 3.82
N ILE A 70 -13.34 -2.34 2.77
CA ILE A 70 -13.49 -1.39 1.66
C ILE A 70 -13.96 -2.21 0.46
N LYS A 71 -15.18 -1.93 -0.01
CA LYS A 71 -15.81 -2.67 -1.10
C LYS A 71 -15.63 -1.93 -2.42
N ARG A 72 -15.52 -2.69 -3.51
CA ARG A 72 -15.54 -2.18 -4.90
C ARG A 72 -14.50 -1.08 -5.16
N VAL A 73 -13.28 -1.27 -4.67
CA VAL A 73 -12.14 -0.43 -5.01
C VAL A 73 -11.82 -0.64 -6.49
N ALA A 74 -12.07 0.38 -7.32
CA ALA A 74 -11.69 0.37 -8.73
C ALA A 74 -10.16 0.54 -8.84
N ILE A 75 -9.50 -0.38 -9.53
CA ILE A 75 -8.05 -0.36 -9.71
C ILE A 75 -7.68 -0.96 -11.07
N HIS A 76 -6.50 -0.61 -11.57
CA HIS A 76 -6.02 -1.02 -12.88
C HIS A 76 -4.98 -2.12 -12.79
N THR A 77 -4.96 -3.06 -13.73
CA THR A 77 -3.91 -4.08 -13.78
C THR A 77 -2.64 -3.53 -14.43
N LYS A 78 -1.48 -3.95 -13.94
CA LYS A 78 -0.16 -3.69 -14.56
C LYS A 78 0.78 -4.84 -14.27
N SER A 79 1.64 -5.19 -15.23
CA SER A 79 2.78 -6.08 -14.99
C SER A 79 3.99 -5.66 -15.85
N PRO A 80 5.21 -5.60 -15.29
CA PRO A 80 5.52 -5.70 -13.86
C PRO A 80 5.02 -4.45 -13.10
N LEU A 81 4.67 -4.62 -11.82
CA LEU A 81 4.18 -3.52 -10.98
C LEU A 81 5.33 -2.67 -10.45
N THR A 82 6.23 -3.30 -9.71
CA THR A 82 7.48 -2.73 -9.19
C THR A 82 8.45 -3.86 -8.85
N SER A 83 9.72 -3.53 -8.65
CA SER A 83 10.73 -4.46 -8.16
C SER A 83 10.48 -4.83 -6.69
N ALA A 84 11.08 -5.94 -6.25
CA ALA A 84 11.09 -6.30 -4.84
C ALA A 84 11.75 -5.19 -3.99
N MET A 85 11.24 -4.99 -2.78
CA MET A 85 11.62 -3.90 -1.89
C MET A 85 11.57 -4.33 -0.43
N SER A 86 12.39 -3.71 0.42
CA SER A 86 12.46 -4.06 1.84
C SER A 86 11.44 -3.27 2.66
N THR A 87 10.76 -3.91 3.60
CA THR A 87 9.95 -3.19 4.59
C THR A 87 10.83 -2.36 5.53
N ALA A 88 10.22 -1.39 6.22
CA ALA A 88 10.92 -0.49 7.12
C ALA A 88 11.71 -1.26 8.20
N LYS A 89 13.02 -1.00 8.27
CA LYS A 89 13.89 -1.59 9.29
C LYS A 89 13.72 -0.86 10.62
N LEU A 90 13.13 -1.56 11.59
CA LEU A 90 12.90 -0.99 12.91
C LEU A 90 14.08 -1.18 13.85
N SER A 91 14.46 -0.10 14.54
CA SER A 91 15.46 -0.17 15.62
C SER A 91 14.86 -0.85 16.87
N LEU A 92 15.71 -1.33 17.78
CA LEU A 92 15.24 -1.89 19.06
C LEU A 92 14.38 -0.90 19.88
N PRO A 93 14.73 0.40 19.98
CA PRO A 93 13.85 1.42 20.56
C PRO A 93 12.48 1.49 19.90
N ASP A 94 12.41 1.44 18.56
CA ASP A 94 11.13 1.50 17.82
C ASP A 94 10.26 0.29 18.13
N LYS A 95 10.83 -0.92 18.07
CA LYS A 95 10.11 -2.16 18.40
C LYS A 95 9.57 -2.11 19.82
N LYS A 96 10.36 -1.62 20.79
CA LYS A 96 9.92 -1.44 22.19
C LYS A 96 8.79 -0.41 22.29
N PHE A 97 8.91 0.71 21.59
CA PHE A 97 7.90 1.77 21.57
C PHE A 97 6.56 1.25 21.03
N ILE A 98 6.57 0.61 19.86
CA ILE A 98 5.39 0.03 19.21
C ILE A 98 4.69 -0.97 20.14
N ARG A 99 5.45 -1.88 20.77
CA ARG A 99 4.91 -2.87 21.72
C ARG A 99 4.32 -2.22 22.96
N LYS A 100 5.04 -1.27 23.57
CA LYS A 100 4.60 -0.57 24.80
C LYS A 100 3.31 0.21 24.56
N GLN A 101 3.21 0.89 23.41
CA GLN A 101 2.06 1.70 23.03
C GLN A 101 0.93 0.87 22.38
N LYS A 102 1.12 -0.45 22.23
CA LYS A 102 0.18 -1.37 21.56
C LYS A 102 -0.24 -0.88 20.16
N ILE A 103 0.71 -0.25 19.45
CA ILE A 103 0.48 0.29 18.11
C ILE A 103 0.35 -0.88 17.13
N ARG A 104 -0.73 -0.85 16.33
CA ARG A 104 -0.98 -1.84 15.28
C ARG A 104 -0.40 -1.35 13.98
N VAL A 105 0.80 -1.80 13.66
CA VAL A 105 1.46 -1.51 12.38
C VAL A 105 0.90 -2.40 11.27
N ALA A 106 0.90 -1.90 10.04
CA ALA A 106 0.40 -2.60 8.87
C ALA A 106 1.43 -3.58 8.25
N GLN A 107 2.66 -3.61 8.76
CA GLN A 107 3.63 -4.65 8.42
C GLN A 107 3.30 -5.95 9.19
N PRO A 108 3.54 -7.15 8.62
CA PRO A 108 3.14 -8.42 9.24
C PRO A 108 3.97 -8.73 10.50
N THR A 109 5.23 -8.31 10.46
CA THR A 109 6.23 -8.53 11.50
C THR A 109 6.94 -7.21 11.80
N LEU A 110 7.59 -7.12 12.96
CA LEU A 110 8.48 -6.00 13.27
C LEU A 110 9.89 -6.19 12.69
N GLU A 111 10.14 -7.29 11.99
CA GLU A 111 11.38 -7.56 11.27
C GLU A 111 11.28 -7.05 9.83
N ASP A 112 12.42 -6.65 9.26
CA ASP A 112 12.52 -6.29 7.86
C ASP A 112 12.36 -7.52 6.97
N LYS A 113 11.65 -7.34 5.85
CA LYS A 113 11.36 -8.40 4.90
C LYS A 113 11.41 -7.84 3.49
N LEU A 114 12.03 -8.60 2.59
CA LEU A 114 11.94 -8.36 1.16
C LEU A 114 10.55 -8.81 0.66
N ILE A 115 9.81 -7.89 0.06
CA ILE A 115 8.46 -8.12 -0.47
C ILE A 115 8.34 -7.58 -1.91
N THR A 116 7.50 -8.21 -2.71
CA THR A 116 7.03 -7.65 -3.99
C THR A 116 5.58 -7.24 -3.80
N PRO A 117 5.24 -5.94 -3.87
CA PRO A 117 3.88 -5.47 -3.73
C PRO A 117 2.92 -6.09 -4.77
N ASP A 118 1.75 -6.51 -4.29
CA ASP A 118 0.64 -6.96 -5.12
C ASP A 118 -0.18 -5.79 -5.63
N ILE A 119 -0.31 -4.77 -4.79
CA ILE A 119 -1.10 -3.57 -5.03
C ILE A 119 -0.22 -2.35 -4.78
N PHE A 120 -0.34 -1.38 -5.67
CA PHE A 120 0.29 -0.09 -5.65
C PHE A 120 -0.83 0.96 -5.58
N VAL A 121 -0.79 1.82 -4.57
CA VAL A 121 -1.79 2.85 -4.31
C VAL A 121 -1.18 4.22 -4.56
N GLY A 122 -1.68 4.88 -5.60
CA GLY A 122 -1.37 6.27 -5.92
C GLY A 122 -2.33 7.25 -5.24
N GLN A 123 -2.23 8.50 -5.68
CA GLN A 123 -3.07 9.60 -5.19
C GLN A 123 -4.57 9.38 -5.43
N ASP A 124 -4.94 8.73 -6.54
CA ASP A 124 -6.33 8.46 -6.92
C ASP A 124 -7.12 7.62 -5.88
N LEU A 125 -6.44 6.79 -5.09
CA LEU A 125 -7.06 5.99 -4.05
C LEU A 125 -6.64 6.38 -2.63
N THR A 126 -5.74 7.35 -2.46
CA THR A 126 -5.22 7.77 -1.14
C THR A 126 -6.36 8.04 -0.14
N ASP A 127 -7.40 8.74 -0.57
CA ASP A 127 -8.52 9.14 0.28
C ASP A 127 -9.32 7.96 0.85
N SER A 128 -9.32 6.83 0.13
CA SER A 128 -10.01 5.61 0.56
C SER A 128 -9.21 4.83 1.61
N PHE A 129 -7.89 5.06 1.69
CA PHE A 129 -6.98 4.26 2.50
C PHE A 129 -6.45 5.00 3.73
N PHE A 130 -6.31 6.32 3.69
CA PHE A 130 -5.76 7.11 4.80
C PHE A 130 -6.84 7.68 5.71
N HIS A 131 -6.58 7.67 7.02
CA HIS A 131 -7.44 8.32 8.01
C HIS A 131 -7.05 9.79 8.16
N ARG A 132 -7.64 10.68 7.37
CA ARG A 132 -7.31 12.12 7.38
C ARG A 132 -7.79 12.87 8.63
N ASP A 133 -8.75 12.31 9.36
CA ASP A 133 -9.32 12.94 10.56
C ASP A 133 -8.55 12.61 11.85
N GLN A 134 -7.51 11.77 11.78
CA GLN A 134 -6.67 11.44 12.93
C GLN A 134 -5.40 12.29 12.94
N PRO A 135 -4.91 12.75 14.12
CA PRO A 135 -3.71 13.55 14.22
C PRO A 135 -2.56 12.87 13.47
N CYS A 136 -2.04 13.66 12.53
CA CYS A 136 -1.14 13.22 11.49
C CYS A 136 0.21 12.86 12.14
N VAL A 137 0.59 11.59 12.03
CA VAL A 137 1.95 11.11 12.27
C VAL A 137 2.35 10.96 13.75
N THR A 138 2.56 9.70 14.17
CA THR A 138 3.37 9.40 15.37
C THR A 138 4.82 9.17 14.96
N LEU A 139 5.76 9.85 15.62
CA LEU A 139 7.19 9.62 15.41
C LEU A 139 7.68 8.47 16.28
N LEU A 140 8.39 7.53 15.65
CA LEU A 140 9.15 6.51 16.36
C LEU A 140 10.48 7.12 16.87
N PRO A 141 11.11 6.52 17.89
CA PRO A 141 12.42 6.96 18.41
C PRO A 141 13.51 7.15 17.34
N SER A 142 13.53 6.33 16.28
CA SER A 142 14.46 6.49 15.16
C SER A 142 14.16 7.68 14.24
N GLY A 143 12.99 8.30 14.38
CA GLY A 143 12.48 9.34 13.48
C GLY A 143 11.60 8.81 12.35
N LEU A 144 11.39 7.49 12.25
CA LEU A 144 10.39 6.91 11.35
C LEU A 144 8.98 7.42 11.69
N VAL A 145 8.14 7.48 10.66
CA VAL A 145 6.81 8.07 10.68
C VAL A 145 5.77 6.96 10.65
N LEU A 146 4.79 7.02 11.57
CA LEU A 146 3.61 6.17 11.57
C LEU A 146 2.40 6.93 11.04
N THR A 147 1.90 6.52 9.88
CA THR A 147 0.74 7.14 9.22
C THR A 147 -0.49 6.24 9.36
N PRO A 148 -1.61 6.72 9.93
CA PRO A 148 -2.80 5.89 10.12
C PRO A 148 -3.48 5.58 8.79
N THR A 149 -3.67 4.29 8.52
CA THR A 149 -4.45 3.78 7.39
C THR A 149 -5.62 2.93 7.88
N VAL A 150 -6.57 2.65 7.00
CA VAL A 150 -7.67 1.69 7.23
C VAL A 150 -7.18 0.29 7.64
N PHE A 151 -5.89 0.02 7.44
CA PHE A 151 -5.26 -1.26 7.74
C PHE A 151 -4.34 -1.28 8.97
N GLY A 152 -4.20 -0.15 9.65
CA GLY A 152 -3.21 0.05 10.71
C GLY A 152 -2.18 1.11 10.30
N PHE A 153 -1.16 1.31 11.13
CA PHE A 153 -0.15 2.33 10.85
C PHE A 153 0.83 1.84 9.78
N ALA A 154 0.86 2.55 8.64
CA ALA A 154 1.94 2.43 7.67
C ALA A 154 3.21 3.07 8.24
N ILE A 155 4.37 2.53 7.89
CA ILE A 155 5.67 3.04 8.34
C ILE A 155 6.40 3.63 7.14
N SER A 156 6.86 4.86 7.28
CA SER A 156 7.66 5.54 6.26
C SER A 156 8.85 6.26 6.89
N GLU A 157 9.81 6.64 6.06
CA GLU A 157 10.90 7.51 6.49
C GLU A 157 10.42 8.93 6.79
N ARG A 158 11.27 9.70 7.48
CA ARG A 158 10.98 11.09 7.83
C ARG A 158 10.97 11.95 6.57
N ILE A 159 9.89 12.72 6.39
CA ILE A 159 9.89 13.84 5.45
C ILE A 159 10.75 14.95 6.04
N SER A 160 11.89 15.25 5.43
CA SER A 160 12.56 16.53 5.67
C SER A 160 11.67 17.61 5.06
N ILE A 161 11.08 18.46 5.88
CA ILE A 161 10.29 19.62 5.44
C ILE A 161 11.26 20.71 4.94
N ARG A 162 12.14 20.36 4.00
CA ARG A 162 13.01 21.23 3.22
C ARG A 162 13.17 20.59 1.85
N GLY A 163 12.18 20.82 0.99
CA GLY A 163 12.17 20.39 -0.41
C GLY A 163 11.46 19.06 -0.61
N LEU A 164 10.42 19.06 -1.45
CA LEU A 164 9.72 17.86 -1.90
C LEU A 164 10.73 16.81 -2.39
N LYS A 165 10.79 15.67 -1.69
CA LYS A 165 11.11 14.37 -2.29
C LYS A 165 10.18 13.34 -1.66
N THR A 166 9.34 12.76 -2.51
CA THR A 166 8.42 11.66 -2.27
C THR A 166 9.16 10.43 -1.75
N THR A 167 8.58 9.71 -0.77
CA THR A 167 9.13 8.43 -0.31
C THR A 167 8.03 7.43 0.01
N GLU A 168 8.26 6.25 -0.55
CA GLU A 168 7.68 4.92 -0.47
C GLU A 168 7.05 4.53 0.90
N MET A 169 5.77 4.13 0.91
CA MET A 169 5.11 3.53 2.09
C MET A 169 4.81 2.05 1.87
N HIS A 170 5.24 1.20 2.80
CA HIS A 170 4.96 -0.25 2.73
C HIS A 170 3.85 -0.63 3.71
N SER A 171 2.84 -1.34 3.22
CA SER A 171 1.87 -2.06 4.03
C SER A 171 1.67 -3.47 3.47
N VAL A 172 1.39 -4.46 4.32
CA VAL A 172 1.13 -5.83 3.86
C VAL A 172 -0.16 -6.30 4.48
N LEU A 173 -1.11 -6.66 3.64
CA LEU A 173 -2.47 -6.98 4.06
C LEU A 173 -2.82 -8.41 3.75
N TYR A 174 -3.81 -8.90 4.47
CA TYR A 174 -4.44 -10.16 4.16
C TYR A 174 -5.74 -9.77 3.45
N SER A 175 -6.00 -10.15 2.17
CA SER A 175 -7.41 -10.09 1.74
C SER A 175 -8.17 -11.08 2.58
#